data_AF-A0A7C2WE09-F1
#
_entry.id   AF-A0A7C2WE09-F1
#
_cell.length_a   1.000
_cell.length_b   1.000
_cell.length_c   1.000
_cell.angle_alpha   90.00
_cell.angle_beta   90.00
_cell.angle_gamma   90.00
#
_symmetry.space_group_name_H-M   'P 1'
#
loop_
_entity.id
_entity.type
_entity.pdbx_description
1 polymer ?
#
loop_
_entity_poly.entity_id
_entity_poly.type
_entity_poly.pdbx_seq_one_letter_code
_entity_poly.pdbx_strand_id
1 'polypeptide(L)'
;MPGHEMATVLLETAKSDLKALGHMLDSESFDDRVFGFHAQQSVEKALKAWLNLLGQSHPFTHDLSLLLYALEKRGVDVDPYWDFLDLSGYAVRFRYETVPEGEEPLDRQGLVTDIQRLIEQVEKLIPPD
;
A
#
# COMPACT_ATOMS: atom_id res chain seq x y z
N MET A 1 -5.12 13.77 -19.15
CA MET A 1 -3.65 13.87 -19.29
C MET A 1 -3.06 12.48 -19.09
N PRO A 2 -1.94 12.10 -19.74
CA PRO A 2 -1.41 10.73 -19.70
C PRO A 2 -1.17 10.17 -18.29
N GLY A 3 -0.82 11.02 -17.31
CA GLY A 3 -0.67 10.60 -15.91
C GLY A 3 -1.98 10.16 -15.25
N HIS A 4 -3.14 10.66 -15.69
CA HIS A 4 -4.43 10.27 -15.11
C HIS A 4 -4.83 8.86 -15.52
N GLU A 5 -4.62 8.47 -16.79
CA GLU A 5 -4.92 7.11 -17.25
C GLU A 5 -4.08 6.07 -16.49
N MET A 6 -2.77 6.34 -16.32
CA MET A 6 -1.90 5.47 -15.53
C MET A 6 -2.30 5.43 -14.05
N ALA A 7 -2.65 6.59 -13.46
CA ALA A 7 -3.13 6.64 -12.09
C ALA A 7 -4.41 5.82 -11.88
N THR A 8 -5.38 5.91 -12.79
CA THR A 8 -6.61 5.10 -12.74
C THR A 8 -6.31 3.62 -12.81
N VAL A 9 -5.45 3.17 -13.74
CA VAL A 9 -5.05 1.76 -13.85
C VAL A 9 -4.37 1.26 -12.57
N LEU A 10 -3.43 2.04 -12.03
CA LEU A 10 -2.75 1.72 -10.78
C LEU A 10 -3.74 1.63 -9.61
N LEU A 11 -4.68 2.55 -9.51
CA LEU A 11 -5.65 2.57 -8.42
C LEU A 11 -6.65 1.40 -8.51
N GLU A 12 -7.10 1.02 -9.70
CA GLU A 12 -7.94 -0.17 -9.89
C GLU A 12 -7.20 -1.47 -9.51
N THR A 13 -5.91 -1.55 -9.82
CA THR A 13 -5.10 -2.70 -9.38
C THR A 13 -4.83 -2.68 -7.88
N ALA A 14 -4.67 -1.52 -7.25
CA ALA A 14 -4.58 -1.37 -5.80
C ALA A 14 -5.86 -1.85 -5.09
N LYS A 15 -7.03 -1.48 -5.61
CA LYS A 15 -8.34 -1.93 -5.12
C LYS A 15 -8.52 -3.44 -5.26
N SER A 16 -7.98 -4.02 -6.32
CA SER A 16 -8.02 -5.48 -6.52
C SER A 16 -7.21 -6.22 -5.44
N ASP A 17 -6.04 -5.70 -5.06
CA ASP A 17 -5.28 -6.23 -3.92
C ASP A 17 -6.03 -6.02 -2.59
N LEU A 18 -6.60 -4.84 -2.34
CA LEU A 18 -7.38 -4.57 -1.13
C LEU A 18 -8.57 -5.54 -1.00
N LYS A 19 -9.26 -5.82 -2.11
CA LYS A 19 -10.34 -6.80 -2.15
C LYS A 19 -9.85 -8.20 -1.78
N ALA A 20 -8.67 -8.60 -2.26
CA ALA A 20 -8.06 -9.88 -1.87
C ALA A 20 -7.78 -9.92 -0.36
N LEU A 21 -7.21 -8.85 0.20
CA LEU A 21 -6.94 -8.75 1.65
C LEU A 21 -8.21 -8.92 2.49
N GLY A 22 -9.34 -8.34 2.05
CA GLY A 22 -10.63 -8.51 2.72
C GLY A 22 -11.12 -9.97 2.77
N HIS A 23 -10.63 -10.84 1.89
CA HIS A 23 -10.89 -12.28 1.92
C HIS A 23 -9.83 -13.08 2.67
N MET A 24 -8.72 -12.46 3.05
CA MET A 24 -7.58 -13.06 3.73
C MET A 24 -7.51 -12.66 5.22
N LEU A 25 -8.63 -12.31 5.85
CA LEU A 25 -8.62 -11.88 7.25
C LEU A 25 -8.35 -13.02 8.23
N ASP A 26 -8.71 -14.25 7.87
CA ASP A 26 -8.45 -15.43 8.69
C ASP A 26 -6.98 -15.88 8.58
N SER A 27 -6.24 -15.75 9.69
CA SER A 27 -4.83 -16.12 9.79
C SER A 27 -4.59 -17.63 9.84
N GLU A 28 -5.58 -18.44 10.16
CA GLU A 28 -5.45 -19.91 10.07
C GLU A 28 -5.57 -20.38 8.63
N SER A 29 -6.37 -19.70 7.82
CA SER A 29 -6.61 -20.04 6.41
C SER A 29 -5.59 -19.43 5.44
N PHE A 30 -4.99 -18.30 5.79
CA PHE A 30 -4.05 -17.58 4.91
C PHE A 30 -2.75 -17.26 5.63
N ASP A 31 -1.63 -17.50 4.95
CA ASP A 31 -0.29 -17.18 5.44
C ASP A 31 -0.05 -15.66 5.45
N ASP A 32 0.53 -15.13 6.54
CA ASP A 32 0.81 -13.70 6.66
C ASP A 32 1.77 -13.17 5.58
N ARG A 33 2.60 -14.01 4.96
CA ARG A 33 3.42 -13.63 3.80
C ARG A 33 2.55 -13.23 2.61
N VAL A 34 1.51 -14.02 2.36
CA VAL A 34 0.60 -13.79 1.23
C VAL A 34 -0.23 -12.54 1.50
N PHE A 35 -0.74 -12.41 2.72
CA PHE A 35 -1.44 -11.20 3.16
C PHE A 35 -0.53 -9.96 3.04
N GLY A 36 0.65 -10.00 3.64
CA GLY A 36 1.62 -8.90 3.62
C GLY A 36 2.05 -8.49 2.21
N PHE A 37 2.20 -9.45 1.30
CA PHE A 37 2.51 -9.18 -0.11
C PHE A 37 1.40 -8.35 -0.78
N HIS A 38 0.13 -8.76 -0.64
CA HIS A 38 -0.98 -7.99 -1.21
C HIS A 38 -1.13 -6.62 -0.53
N ALA A 39 -0.87 -6.53 0.77
CA ALA A 39 -0.88 -5.27 1.51
C ALA A 39 0.17 -4.29 0.95
N GLN A 40 1.42 -4.74 0.82
CA GLN A 40 2.49 -3.93 0.23
C GLN A 40 2.13 -3.50 -1.20
N GLN A 41 1.65 -4.43 -2.05
CA GLN A 41 1.29 -4.13 -3.42
C GLN A 41 0.16 -3.10 -3.52
N SER A 42 -0.86 -3.22 -2.67
CA SER A 42 -1.98 -2.28 -2.63
C SER A 42 -1.50 -0.86 -2.28
N VAL A 43 -0.69 -0.73 -1.23
CA VAL A 43 -0.11 0.55 -0.81
C VAL A 43 0.80 1.12 -1.90
N GLU A 44 1.74 0.32 -2.43
CA GLU A 44 2.68 0.75 -3.45
C GLU A 44 1.96 1.33 -4.68
N LYS A 45 0.94 0.62 -5.17
CA LYS A 45 0.16 1.04 -6.34
C LYS A 45 -0.63 2.32 -6.06
N ALA A 46 -1.22 2.46 -4.86
CA ALA A 46 -1.92 3.68 -4.47
C ALA A 46 -0.97 4.89 -4.40
N LEU A 47 0.21 4.75 -3.79
CA LEU A 47 1.21 5.83 -3.74
C LEU A 47 1.73 6.20 -5.14
N LYS A 48 1.94 5.20 -6.00
CA LYS A 48 2.34 5.41 -7.41
C LYS A 48 1.24 6.11 -8.21
N ALA A 49 -0.03 5.77 -7.97
CA ALA A 49 -1.16 6.48 -8.58
C ALA A 49 -1.17 7.95 -8.15
N TRP A 50 -0.98 8.24 -6.87
CA TRP A 50 -0.89 9.60 -6.34
C TRP A 50 0.24 10.40 -7.02
N LEU A 51 1.45 9.85 -7.13
CA LEU A 51 2.55 10.51 -7.84
C LEU A 51 2.19 10.87 -9.29
N ASN A 52 1.51 9.96 -10.01
CA ASN A 52 1.08 10.21 -11.38
C ASN A 52 0.01 11.31 -11.48
N LEU A 53 -0.91 11.40 -10.51
CA LEU A 53 -1.90 12.49 -10.43
C LEU A 53 -1.22 13.84 -10.19
N LEU A 54 -0.06 13.86 -9.50
CA LEU A 54 0.78 15.04 -9.35
C LEU A 54 1.65 15.34 -10.58
N GLY A 55 1.46 14.63 -11.70
CA GLY A 55 2.21 14.82 -12.94
C GLY A 55 3.66 14.30 -12.89
N GLN A 56 4.00 13.47 -11.90
CA GLN A 56 5.33 12.89 -11.74
C GLN A 56 5.32 11.41 -12.14
N SER A 57 6.25 11.01 -13.00
CA SER A 57 6.50 9.59 -13.21
C SER A 57 7.02 8.95 -11.92
N HIS A 58 6.39 7.87 -11.49
CA HIS A 58 6.86 7.15 -10.32
C HIS A 58 8.21 6.45 -10.62
N PRO A 59 9.10 6.33 -9.63
CA PRO A 59 10.30 5.50 -9.77
C PRO A 59 9.94 4.02 -9.97
N PHE A 60 10.76 3.29 -10.73
CA PHE A 60 10.68 1.82 -10.82
C PHE A 60 11.30 1.19 -9.56
N THR A 61 10.60 1.33 -8.44
CA THR A 61 10.98 0.78 -7.13
C THR A 61 9.76 0.17 -6.45
N HIS A 62 10.01 -0.78 -5.55
CA HIS A 62 9.03 -1.35 -4.61
C HIS A 62 9.22 -0.82 -3.18
N ASP A 63 10.18 0.08 -3.00
CA ASP A 63 10.50 0.68 -1.71
C ASP A 63 9.48 1.80 -1.39
N LEU A 64 8.63 1.54 -0.39
CA LEU A 64 7.61 2.47 0.06
C LEU A 64 8.21 3.77 0.62
N SER A 65 9.41 3.71 1.23
CA SER A 65 10.07 4.91 1.78
C SER A 65 10.44 5.89 0.68
N LEU A 66 10.91 5.39 -0.46
CA LEU A 66 11.23 6.22 -1.62
C LEU A 66 9.99 6.84 -2.25
N LEU A 67 8.86 6.13 -2.23
CA LEU A 67 7.58 6.66 -2.76
C LEU A 67 7.00 7.74 -1.84
N LEU A 68 7.00 7.52 -0.53
CA LEU A 68 6.52 8.50 0.45
C LEU A 68 7.38 9.77 0.41
N TYR A 69 8.71 9.63 0.38
CA TYR A 69 9.61 10.77 0.24
C TYR A 69 9.42 11.53 -1.09
N ALA A 70 9.09 10.83 -2.18
CA ALA A 70 8.76 11.47 -3.45
C ALA A 70 7.47 12.29 -3.35
N LEU A 71 6.45 11.81 -2.63
CA LEU A 71 5.21 12.53 -2.35
C LEU A 71 5.44 13.75 -1.45
N GLU A 72 6.19 13.57 -0.37
CA GLU A 72 6.57 14.65 0.55
C GLU A 72 7.26 15.81 -0.18
N LYS A 73 8.19 15.50 -1.09
CA LYS A 73 8.86 16.49 -1.95
C LYS A 73 7.91 17.29 -2.85
N ARG A 74 6.71 16.78 -3.11
CA ARG A 74 5.65 17.47 -3.87
C ARG A 74 4.71 18.29 -2.97
N GLY A 75 4.98 18.33 -1.67
CA GLY A 75 4.17 19.04 -0.67
C GLY A 75 2.97 18.25 -0.17
N VAL A 76 2.95 16.93 -0.36
CA VAL A 76 1.95 16.06 0.25
C VAL A 76 2.32 15.83 1.71
N ASP A 77 1.34 15.98 2.61
CA ASP A 77 1.47 15.50 3.99
C ASP A 77 1.41 13.98 3.99
N VAL A 78 2.55 13.35 4.31
CA VAL A 78 2.70 11.89 4.32
C VAL A 78 2.81 11.32 5.73
N ASP A 79 2.70 12.15 6.78
CA ASP A 79 2.81 11.72 8.17
C ASP A 79 1.87 10.56 8.52
N PRO A 80 0.63 10.50 8.02
CA PRO A 80 -0.27 9.38 8.28
C PRO A 80 0.13 8.04 7.64
N TYR A 81 1.13 8.01 6.75
CA TYR A 81 1.45 6.86 5.91
C TYR A 81 2.80 6.20 6.23
N TRP A 82 3.57 6.77 7.17
CA TRP A 82 4.87 6.20 7.56
C TRP A 82 4.76 4.80 8.18
N ASP A 83 3.64 4.48 8.83
CA ASP A 83 3.42 3.15 9.42
C ASP A 83 3.37 2.05 8.35
N PHE A 84 3.08 2.38 7.08
CA PHE A 84 3.17 1.40 6.00
C PHE A 84 4.61 0.93 5.72
N LEU A 85 5.65 1.61 6.23
CA LEU A 85 7.02 1.13 6.09
C LEU A 85 7.24 -0.22 6.78
N ASP A 86 6.42 -0.56 7.77
CA ASP A 86 6.45 -1.88 8.39
C ASP A 86 6.11 -2.99 7.38
N LEU A 87 5.33 -2.71 6.32
CA LEU A 87 5.09 -3.61 5.16
C LEU A 87 6.37 -3.96 4.41
N SER A 88 7.30 -3.01 4.30
CA SER A 88 8.62 -3.26 3.70
C SER A 88 9.46 -4.18 4.60
N GLY A 89 9.22 -4.11 5.92
CA GLY A 89 9.75 -5.04 6.91
C GLY A 89 9.14 -6.44 6.81
N TYR A 90 7.85 -6.59 6.48
CA TYR A 90 7.20 -7.90 6.35
C TYR A 90 7.80 -8.75 5.21
N ALA A 91 8.21 -8.14 4.08
CA ALA A 91 8.95 -8.84 3.02
C ALA A 91 10.31 -9.44 3.50
N VAL A 92 10.87 -8.92 4.60
CA VAL A 92 12.14 -9.36 5.20
C VAL A 92 11.94 -10.22 6.47
N ARG A 93 10.95 -9.90 7.32
CA ARG A 93 10.67 -10.61 8.59
C ARG A 93 10.23 -12.05 8.38
N PHE A 94 9.53 -12.35 7.28
CA PHE A 94 9.12 -13.72 6.97
C PHE A 94 10.22 -14.65 6.42
N ARG A 95 11.47 -14.18 6.33
CA ARG A 95 12.62 -15.07 6.03
C ARG A 95 13.03 -15.93 7.22
N TYR A 96 12.60 -15.59 8.45
CA TYR A 96 12.92 -16.38 9.63
C TYR A 96 11.64 -17.03 10.13
N GLU A 97 11.62 -18.36 10.06
CA GLU A 97 10.45 -19.25 10.12
C GLU A 97 9.70 -19.31 11.47
N THR A 98 9.94 -18.37 12.39
CA THR A 98 9.30 -18.36 13.70
C THR A 98 9.09 -16.92 14.17
N VAL A 99 7.82 -16.53 14.35
CA VAL A 99 7.45 -15.34 15.11
C VAL A 99 8.02 -15.51 16.54
N PRO A 100 8.84 -14.57 17.05
CA PRO A 100 9.36 -14.65 18.42
C PRO A 100 8.23 -14.74 19.46
N GLU A 101 8.43 -15.50 20.53
CA GLU A 101 7.49 -15.54 21.65
C GLU A 101 7.24 -14.12 22.20
N GLY A 102 5.99 -13.67 22.17
CA GLY A 102 5.57 -12.37 22.69
C GLY A 102 5.32 -11.28 21.65
N GLU A 103 5.51 -11.53 20.36
CA GLU A 103 5.01 -10.62 19.33
C GLU A 103 3.49 -10.77 19.14
N GLU A 104 2.80 -9.63 19.05
CA GLU A 104 1.36 -9.62 18.77
C GLU A 104 1.09 -10.07 17.33
N PRO A 105 -0.01 -10.82 17.08
CA PRO A 105 -0.43 -11.15 15.72
C PRO A 105 -0.61 -9.90 14.87
N LEU A 106 -0.35 -10.02 13.56
CA LEU A 106 -0.62 -8.96 12.60
C LEU A 106 -2.08 -8.53 12.70
N ASP A 107 -2.33 -7.23 12.97
CA ASP A 107 -3.68 -6.66 12.89
C ASP A 107 -4.10 -6.50 11.43
N ARG A 108 -4.56 -7.60 10.83
CA ARG A 108 -5.03 -7.65 9.44
C ARG A 108 -6.20 -6.70 9.20
N GLN A 109 -7.09 -6.54 10.18
CA GLN A 109 -8.29 -5.72 10.03
C GLN A 109 -7.96 -4.22 10.09
N GLY A 110 -7.08 -3.82 11.02
CA GLY A 110 -6.54 -2.47 11.09
C GLY A 110 -5.82 -2.10 9.80
N LEU A 111 -4.92 -2.97 9.34
CA LEU A 111 -4.17 -2.74 8.11
C LEU A 111 -5.06 -2.62 6.86
N VAL A 112 -6.09 -3.48 6.71
CA VAL A 112 -7.09 -3.33 5.63
C VAL A 112 -7.80 -1.98 5.71
N THR A 113 -8.15 -1.53 6.91
CA THR A 113 -8.82 -0.24 7.13
C THR A 113 -7.91 0.92 6.72
N ASP A 114 -6.63 0.88 7.07
CA ASP A 114 -5.69 1.95 6.74
C ASP A 114 -5.36 1.99 5.24
N ILE A 115 -5.21 0.83 4.60
CA ILE A 115 -5.05 0.74 3.13
C ILE A 115 -6.29 1.30 2.43
N GLN A 116 -7.49 0.97 2.91
CA GLN A 116 -8.73 1.52 2.37
C GLN A 116 -8.74 3.06 2.45
N ARG A 117 -8.35 3.64 3.59
CA ARG A 117 -8.27 5.10 3.76
C ARG A 117 -7.27 5.74 2.80
N LEU A 118 -6.12 5.10 2.56
CA LEU A 118 -5.16 5.56 1.55
C LEU A 118 -5.79 5.55 0.15
N ILE A 119 -6.43 4.45 -0.25
CA ILE A 119 -7.07 4.35 -1.56
C ILE A 119 -8.14 5.42 -1.72
N GLU A 120 -9.04 5.57 -0.75
CA GLU A 120 -10.10 6.60 -0.76
C GLU A 120 -9.52 8.02 -0.84
N GLN A 121 -8.38 8.27 -0.20
CA GLN A 121 -7.69 9.55 -0.31
C GLN A 121 -7.19 9.81 -1.73
N VAL A 122 -6.57 8.81 -2.36
CA VAL A 122 -6.05 8.94 -3.73
C VAL A 122 -7.19 9.02 -4.76
N GLU A 123 -8.29 8.29 -4.55
CA GLU A 123 -9.49 8.36 -5.40
C GLU A 123 -10.07 9.78 -5.48
N LYS A 124 -10.12 10.52 -4.36
CA LYS A 124 -10.63 11.90 -4.31
C LYS A 124 -9.81 12.87 -5.18
N LEU A 125 -8.59 12.50 -5.55
CA LEU A 125 -7.70 13.32 -6.38
C LEU A 125 -7.89 13.06 -7.87
N ILE A 126 -8.62 12.00 -8.25
CA ILE A 126 -8.96 11.74 -9.65
C ILE A 126 -10.05 12.74 -10.05
N PRO A 127 -9.81 13.60 -11.06
CA PRO A 127 -10.84 14.50 -11.54
C PRO A 127 -12.00 13.71 -12.18
N PRO A 128 -13.25 14.19 -12.05
CA PRO A 128 -14.37 13.61 -12.77
C PRO A 128 -14.15 13.72 -14.29
N ASP A 129 -14.62 12.72 -15.02
CA ASP A 129 -14.62 12.68 -16.49
C ASP A 129 -15.40 13.86 -17.11
#